data_AF-A0A6A0GQ83-F1
#
_entry.id   AF-A0A6A0GQ83-F1
#
_cell.length_a   1.000
_cell.length_b   1.000
_cell.length_c   1.000
_cell.angle_alpha   90.00
_cell.angle_beta   90.00
_cell.angle_gamma   90.00
#
_symmetry.space_group_name_H-M   'P 1'
#
loop_
_entity.id
_entity.type
_entity.pdbx_description
1 polymer ?
#
loop_
_entity_poly.entity_id
_entity_poly.type
_entity_poly.pdbx_seq_one_letter_code
_entity_poly.pdbx_strand_id
1 'polypeptide(L)'
;MSRWSGTLLNFHSFIETKTNFCLTTSQVRCLILLIYSELQIVRLLKGSYGFKRFERDGFGSVLEDKTRRHYHKGETKVSLLTLLPHQEFEGVECEWPMFLLLMVIEGVFKNNEKQIEEYRSALKQLYKTDKNGAIEQDQRKH
;
A
#
# COMPACT_ATOMS: atom_id res chain seq x y z
N MET A 1 -42.99 -9.73 25.54
CA MET A 1 -42.72 -9.59 24.09
C MET A 1 -42.19 -8.19 23.85
N SER A 2 -40.89 -8.10 23.58
CA SER A 2 -40.06 -6.90 23.62
C SER A 2 -40.23 -6.02 22.37
N ARG A 3 -40.50 -4.74 22.61
CA ARG A 3 -40.49 -3.64 21.65
C ARG A 3 -39.09 -3.02 21.66
N TRP A 4 -38.46 -2.92 20.49
CA TRP A 4 -37.19 -2.21 20.31
C TRP A 4 -37.40 -0.70 20.37
N SER A 5 -36.57 -0.02 21.15
CA SER A 5 -36.39 1.44 21.14
C SER A 5 -34.91 1.72 21.36
N GLY A 6 -34.31 2.45 20.42
CA GLY A 6 -32.87 2.61 20.31
C GLY A 6 -32.20 3.48 21.38
N THR A 7 -30.88 3.44 21.40
CA THR A 7 -30.04 4.57 21.77
C THR A 7 -28.74 4.50 20.98
N LEU A 8 -28.43 5.61 20.31
CA LEU A 8 -27.14 5.92 19.71
C LEU A 8 -26.02 5.67 20.72
N LEU A 9 -25.23 4.63 20.50
CA LEU A 9 -23.95 4.46 21.20
C LEU A 9 -22.89 5.27 20.47
N ASN A 10 -22.46 6.30 21.20
CA ASN A 10 -21.40 7.25 20.92
C ASN A 10 -20.17 6.61 20.24
N PHE A 11 -19.91 7.06 19.01
CA PHE A 11 -18.67 6.78 18.26
C PHE A 11 -17.41 7.32 18.96
N HIS A 12 -17.59 8.23 19.94
CA HIS A 12 -16.52 8.78 20.76
C HIS A 12 -15.96 7.79 21.80
N SER A 13 -16.77 6.81 22.24
CA SER A 13 -16.37 5.87 23.31
C SER A 13 -15.52 4.69 22.82
N PHE A 14 -15.45 4.47 21.49
CA PHE A 14 -14.62 3.43 20.88
C PHE A 14 -13.16 3.88 20.68
N ILE A 15 -12.92 5.19 20.66
CA ILE A 15 -11.57 5.76 20.46
C ILE A 15 -10.81 5.86 21.79
N GLU A 16 -11.49 5.99 22.93
CA GLU A 16 -10.83 6.31 24.22
C GLU A 16 -10.47 5.11 25.10
N THR A 17 -10.84 3.87 24.76
CA THR A 17 -10.55 2.69 25.60
C THR A 17 -9.36 1.82 25.15
N LYS A 18 -8.54 2.29 24.20
CA LYS A 18 -7.32 1.58 23.78
C LYS A 18 -6.02 2.37 23.90
N THR A 19 -5.92 3.25 24.89
CA THR A 19 -4.65 3.85 25.36
C THR A 19 -3.75 2.89 26.15
N ASN A 20 -4.10 1.60 26.29
CA ASN A 20 -3.27 0.58 26.95
C ASN A 20 -2.94 -0.64 26.10
N PHE A 21 -3.30 -0.65 24.82
CA PHE A 21 -2.72 -1.61 23.88
C PHE A 21 -1.65 -0.87 23.10
N CYS A 22 -0.49 -0.74 23.76
CA CYS A 22 0.81 -0.71 23.10
C CYS A 22 0.90 -1.96 22.19
N LEU A 23 0.19 -1.93 21.07
CA LEU A 23 0.52 -2.71 19.90
C LEU A 23 1.84 -2.13 19.48
N THR A 24 2.88 -2.78 20.00
CA THR A 24 4.26 -2.64 19.61
C THR A 24 4.34 -2.14 18.18
N THR A 25 5.11 -1.09 17.97
CA THR A 25 5.59 -0.56 16.69
C THR A 25 6.07 -1.64 15.69
N SER A 26 6.17 -2.90 16.11
CA SER A 26 6.49 -4.09 15.35
C SER A 26 5.34 -4.78 14.60
N GLN A 27 4.05 -4.62 14.96
CA GLN A 27 2.97 -5.43 14.34
C GLN A 27 2.31 -4.81 13.09
N VAL A 28 2.55 -3.52 12.82
CA VAL A 28 2.08 -2.86 11.57
C VAL A 28 3.22 -2.65 10.56
N ARG A 29 4.45 -3.10 10.88
CA ARG A 29 5.52 -3.14 9.89
C ARG A 29 5.20 -4.18 8.83
N CYS A 30 4.60 -3.74 7.73
CA CYS A 30 4.50 -4.48 6.48
C CYS A 30 5.88 -5.05 6.13
N LEU A 31 5.93 -6.19 5.42
CA LEU A 31 7.18 -6.89 5.04
C LEU A 31 8.24 -5.95 4.44
N ILE A 32 7.79 -4.92 3.72
CA ILE A 32 8.59 -3.84 3.15
C ILE A 32 9.40 -3.09 4.22
N LEU A 33 8.77 -2.73 5.35
CA LEU A 33 9.37 -2.00 6.46
C LEU A 33 10.32 -2.85 7.32
N LEU A 34 10.28 -4.17 7.18
CA LEU A 34 11.21 -5.09 7.86
C LEU A 34 12.53 -5.24 7.12
N ILE A 35 12.50 -5.11 5.78
CA ILE A 35 13.67 -5.28 4.92
C ILE A 35 14.39 -3.94 4.68
N TYR A 36 13.63 -2.85 4.58
CA TYR A 36 14.15 -1.52 4.24
C TYR A 36 13.99 -0.51 5.38
N SER A 37 14.91 0.46 5.44
CA SER A 37 14.75 1.65 6.28
C SER A 37 13.75 2.64 5.66
N GLU A 38 13.17 3.54 6.45
CA GLU A 38 12.20 4.53 5.98
C GLU A 38 12.73 5.37 4.80
N LEU A 39 13.99 5.79 4.88
CA LEU A 39 14.66 6.52 3.80
C LEU A 39 14.80 5.67 2.53
N GLN A 40 15.10 4.37 2.68
CA GLN A 40 15.18 3.47 1.53
C GLN A 40 13.82 3.21 0.90
N ILE A 41 12.76 3.09 1.70
CA ILE A 41 11.40 2.90 1.19
C ILE A 41 10.97 4.11 0.35
N VAL A 42 11.15 5.31 0.87
CA VAL A 42 10.81 6.54 0.15
C VAL A 42 11.68 6.71 -1.09
N ARG A 43 12.98 6.38 -1.03
CA ARG A 43 13.89 6.59 -2.15
C ARG A 43 13.77 5.55 -3.26
N LEU A 44 13.58 4.28 -2.90
CA LEU A 44 13.65 3.15 -3.84
C LEU A 44 12.28 2.71 -4.32
N LEU A 45 11.25 2.82 -3.47
CA LEU A 45 9.96 2.21 -3.71
C LEU A 45 8.85 3.22 -4.02
N LYS A 46 8.98 4.50 -3.64
CA LYS A 46 7.96 5.52 -3.92
C LYS A 46 7.90 5.82 -5.43
N GLY A 47 6.69 5.85 -5.95
CA GLY A 47 6.36 6.29 -7.30
C GLY A 47 5.21 7.29 -7.33
N SER A 48 4.65 7.53 -8.52
CA SER A 48 3.59 8.53 -8.73
C SER A 48 2.21 8.05 -8.29
N TYR A 49 1.96 6.74 -8.32
CA TYR A 49 0.68 6.10 -8.03
C TYR A 49 0.69 5.30 -6.72
N GLY A 50 1.84 5.17 -6.06
CA GLY A 50 1.96 4.45 -4.81
C GLY A 50 3.38 4.07 -4.49
N PHE A 51 3.55 2.92 -3.83
CA PHE A 51 4.86 2.31 -3.63
C PHE A 51 4.95 0.96 -4.34
N LYS A 52 6.14 0.63 -4.84
CA LYS A 52 6.51 -0.74 -5.22
C LYS A 52 6.54 -1.61 -3.96
N ARG A 53 6.28 -2.92 -4.11
CA ARG A 53 6.42 -3.85 -2.97
C ARG A 53 7.88 -4.08 -2.61
N PHE A 54 8.70 -4.36 -3.62
CA PHE A 54 10.15 -4.49 -3.54
C PHE A 54 10.72 -4.34 -4.95
N GLU A 55 12.03 -4.13 -5.07
CA GLU A 55 12.70 -3.99 -6.38
C GLU A 55 12.66 -5.30 -7.18
N ARG A 56 12.51 -5.21 -8.51
CA ARG A 56 12.39 -6.35 -9.44
C ARG A 56 11.18 -7.25 -9.15
N ASP A 57 10.12 -6.67 -8.61
CA ASP A 57 8.86 -7.34 -8.42
C ASP A 57 8.05 -7.39 -9.72
N GLY A 58 7.89 -8.59 -10.26
CA GLY A 58 7.15 -8.81 -11.50
C GLY A 58 5.64 -8.87 -11.37
N PHE A 59 5.07 -8.93 -10.16
CA PHE A 59 3.66 -9.28 -10.05
C PHE A 59 2.77 -8.08 -10.34
N GLY A 60 1.75 -8.31 -11.17
CA GLY A 60 0.91 -7.29 -11.78
C GLY A 60 1.57 -6.56 -12.95
N SER A 61 2.86 -6.79 -13.23
CA SER A 61 3.58 -6.06 -14.28
C SER A 61 3.12 -6.46 -15.68
N VAL A 62 3.41 -5.62 -16.67
CA VAL A 62 3.11 -5.93 -18.08
C VAL A 62 3.87 -7.16 -18.59
N LEU A 63 4.99 -7.50 -17.96
CA LEU A 63 5.83 -8.65 -18.30
C LEU A 63 5.43 -9.92 -17.52
N GLU A 64 4.42 -9.84 -16.64
CA GLU A 64 3.92 -10.99 -15.90
C GLU A 64 3.12 -11.94 -16.81
N ASP A 65 3.66 -13.12 -17.05
CA ASP A 65 2.87 -14.24 -17.58
C ASP A 65 1.96 -14.81 -16.47
N LYS A 66 0.65 -14.54 -16.60
CA LYS A 66 -0.40 -14.95 -15.66
C LYS A 66 -0.78 -16.43 -15.75
N THR A 67 -0.31 -17.16 -16.76
CA THR A 67 -0.64 -18.57 -16.95
C THR A 67 0.15 -19.50 -16.02
N ARG A 68 1.24 -18.99 -15.46
CA ARG A 68 2.17 -19.73 -14.59
C ARG A 68 2.07 -19.24 -13.14
N ARG A 69 2.33 -20.16 -12.21
CA ARG A 69 2.31 -19.87 -10.76
C ARG A 69 3.61 -19.27 -10.22
N HIS A 70 4.74 -19.56 -10.86
CA HIS A 70 6.06 -19.16 -10.38
C HIS A 70 6.89 -18.56 -11.52
N TYR A 71 7.71 -17.58 -11.18
CA TYR A 71 8.71 -17.01 -12.08
C TYR A 71 9.77 -18.03 -12.48
N HIS A 72 10.34 -17.87 -13.67
CA HIS A 72 11.51 -18.63 -14.06
C HIS A 72 12.73 -18.18 -13.25
N LYS A 73 13.66 -19.12 -13.04
CA LYS A 73 14.95 -18.81 -12.40
C LYS A 73 15.67 -17.77 -13.25
N GLY A 74 15.91 -16.59 -12.66
CA GLY A 74 16.62 -15.49 -13.32
C GLY A 74 15.76 -14.25 -13.58
N GLU A 75 14.44 -14.34 -13.63
CA GLU A 75 13.60 -13.17 -13.96
C GLU A 75 13.61 -12.08 -12.88
N THR A 76 13.83 -12.48 -11.61
CA THR A 76 13.96 -11.57 -10.47
C THR A 76 15.42 -11.19 -10.17
N LYS A 77 16.40 -11.85 -10.82
CA LYS A 77 17.83 -11.65 -10.55
C LYS A 77 18.53 -11.05 -11.77
N VAL A 78 19.31 -10.00 -11.55
CA VAL A 78 20.24 -9.49 -12.58
C VAL A 78 21.16 -10.63 -13.02
N SER A 79 21.02 -11.09 -14.26
CA SER A 79 21.85 -12.17 -14.80
C SER A 79 22.60 -11.66 -16.02
N LEU A 80 23.75 -11.04 -15.76
CA LEU A 80 24.74 -10.61 -16.77
C LEU A 80 25.28 -11.77 -17.63
N LEU A 81 24.99 -13.04 -17.28
CA LEU A 81 25.61 -14.22 -17.90
C LEU A 81 24.70 -14.95 -18.92
N THR A 82 23.47 -14.48 -19.15
CA THR A 82 22.52 -15.19 -20.02
C THR A 82 22.33 -14.48 -21.35
N LEU A 83 22.64 -15.17 -22.46
CA LEU A 83 22.46 -14.72 -23.85
C LEU A 83 21.00 -14.71 -24.33
N LEU A 84 20.03 -14.87 -23.43
CA LEU A 84 18.61 -14.81 -23.71
C LEU A 84 18.03 -13.54 -23.06
N PRO A 85 17.14 -12.81 -23.75
CA PRO A 85 16.42 -11.68 -23.18
C PRO A 85 15.40 -12.23 -22.19
N HIS A 86 15.85 -12.62 -21.00
CA HIS A 86 14.95 -12.86 -19.89
C HIS A 86 14.34 -11.52 -19.53
N GLN A 87 13.01 -11.46 -19.51
CA GLN A 87 12.28 -10.23 -19.22
C GLN A 87 12.57 -9.83 -17.77
N GLU A 88 13.44 -8.85 -17.60
CA GLU A 88 13.83 -8.34 -16.29
C GLU A 88 12.71 -7.44 -15.76
N PHE A 89 12.37 -7.61 -14.48
CA PHE A 89 11.36 -6.77 -13.84
C PHE A 89 11.89 -5.40 -13.39
N GLU A 90 13.14 -5.07 -13.70
CA GLU A 90 13.74 -3.78 -13.34
C GLU A 90 13.07 -2.64 -14.13
N GLY A 91 12.46 -1.70 -13.40
CA GLY A 91 11.82 -0.53 -13.99
C GLY A 91 10.40 -0.75 -14.52
N VAL A 92 9.87 -1.98 -14.49
CA VAL A 92 8.49 -2.31 -14.90
C VAL A 92 7.61 -2.74 -13.71
N GLU A 93 8.09 -2.56 -12.48
CA GLU A 93 7.36 -2.97 -11.29
C GLU A 93 6.08 -2.16 -11.09
N CYS A 94 5.03 -2.83 -10.60
CA CYS A 94 3.79 -2.14 -10.27
C CYS A 94 3.87 -1.36 -8.97
N GLU A 95 3.24 -0.20 -8.99
CA GLU A 95 3.02 0.65 -7.82
C GLU A 95 1.64 0.38 -7.22
N TRP A 96 1.56 0.34 -5.89
CA TRP A 96 0.36 -0.01 -5.18
C TRP A 96 -0.09 1.16 -4.28
N PRO A 97 -1.28 1.74 -4.53
CA PRO A 97 -1.84 2.82 -3.72
C PRO A 97 -2.03 2.46 -2.24
N MET A 98 -2.26 1.17 -1.94
CA MET A 98 -2.47 0.68 -0.58
C MET A 98 -1.29 1.01 0.35
N PHE A 99 -0.06 1.08 -0.16
CA PHE A 99 1.09 1.45 0.67
C PHE A 99 1.09 2.91 1.09
N LEU A 100 0.49 3.82 0.31
CA LEU A 100 0.31 5.21 0.74
C LEU A 100 -0.58 5.27 1.99
N LEU A 101 -1.62 4.43 2.06
CA LEU A 101 -2.48 4.35 3.25
C LEU A 101 -1.71 3.85 4.47
N LEU A 102 -0.81 2.87 4.29
CA LEU A 102 0.07 2.43 5.37
C LEU A 102 0.99 3.56 5.86
N MET A 103 1.51 4.40 4.95
CA MET A 103 2.31 5.56 5.33
C MET A 103 1.51 6.62 6.10
N VAL A 104 0.22 6.79 5.79
CA VAL A 104 -0.69 7.65 6.59
C VAL A 104 -0.87 7.07 7.99
N ILE A 105 -1.16 5.77 8.09
CA ILE A 105 -1.34 5.08 9.38
C ILE A 105 -0.07 5.18 10.22
N GLU A 106 1.10 4.96 9.62
CA GLU A 106 2.39 5.14 10.27
C GLU A 106 2.59 6.58 10.77
N GLY A 107 2.26 7.57 9.94
CA GLY A 107 2.30 8.98 10.32
C GLY A 107 1.42 9.28 11.54
N VAL A 108 0.22 8.69 11.62
CA VAL A 108 -0.68 8.81 12.79
C VAL A 108 -0.01 8.25 14.05
N PHE A 109 0.56 7.04 13.97
CA PHE A 109 1.24 6.43 15.13
C PHE A 109 2.49 7.20 15.57
N LYS A 110 3.18 7.88 14.64
CA LYS A 110 4.33 8.75 14.93
C LYS A 110 3.95 10.18 15.30
N ASN A 111 2.65 10.51 15.27
CA ASN A 111 2.15 11.87 15.43
C ASN A 111 2.82 12.88 14.47
N ASN A 112 3.11 12.44 13.25
CA ASN A 112 3.78 13.20 12.21
C ASN A 112 2.76 13.76 11.21
N GLU A 113 2.17 14.90 11.54
CA GLU A 113 1.14 15.56 10.72
C GLU A 113 1.61 15.88 9.28
N LYS A 114 2.89 16.19 9.11
CA LYS A 114 3.47 16.46 7.79
C LYS A 114 3.40 15.21 6.89
N GLN A 115 3.79 14.06 7.43
CA GLN A 115 3.73 12.77 6.72
C GLN A 115 2.28 12.40 6.40
N ILE A 116 1.37 12.58 7.36
CA ILE A 116 -0.05 12.28 7.19
C ILE A 116 -0.62 13.08 6.02
N GLU A 117 -0.40 14.39 5.99
CA GLU A 117 -0.96 15.25 4.94
C GLU A 117 -0.34 14.98 3.57
N GLU A 118 0.98 14.75 3.51
CA GLU A 118 1.67 14.40 2.27
C GLU A 118 1.03 13.16 1.61
N TYR A 119 0.87 12.07 2.37
CA TYR A 119 0.36 10.82 1.82
C TYR A 119 -1.17 10.82 1.64
N ARG A 120 -1.92 11.60 2.43
CA ARG A 120 -3.34 11.85 2.18
C ARG A 120 -3.55 12.61 0.87
N SER A 121 -2.75 13.63 0.61
CA SER A 121 -2.80 14.40 -0.64
C SER A 121 -2.46 13.52 -1.84
N ALA A 122 -1.42 12.68 -1.73
CA ALA A 122 -1.10 11.70 -2.77
C ALA A 122 -2.25 10.73 -3.03
N LEU A 123 -2.88 10.18 -1.98
CA LEU A 123 -4.04 9.29 -2.12
C LEU A 123 -5.22 9.95 -2.81
N LYS A 124 -5.55 11.21 -2.46
CA LYS A 124 -6.66 11.98 -3.05
C LYS A 124 -6.54 12.13 -4.57
N GLN A 125 -5.31 12.10 -5.11
CA GLN A 125 -5.09 12.20 -6.55
C GLN A 125 -5.42 10.90 -7.30
N LEU A 126 -5.54 9.77 -6.59
CA LEU A 126 -5.70 8.44 -7.19
C LEU A 126 -7.16 8.00 -7.32
N TYR A 127 -8.07 8.57 -6.54
CA TYR A 127 -9.49 8.25 -6.63
C TYR A 127 -10.29 9.49 -7.02
N LYS A 128 -11.28 9.28 -7.88
CA LYS A 128 -12.27 10.31 -8.19
C LYS A 128 -13.39 10.20 -7.16
N THR A 129 -13.88 11.34 -6.71
CA THR A 129 -15.11 11.40 -5.91
C THR A 129 -16.25 11.84 -6.81
N ASP A 130 -17.40 11.20 -6.66
CA ASP A 130 -18.63 11.66 -7.30
C ASP A 130 -19.10 12.99 -6.68
N LYS A 131 -20.19 13.52 -7.24
CA LYS A 131 -20.81 14.80 -6.82
C LYS A 131 -21.29 14.78 -5.37
N ASN A 132 -21.42 13.59 -4.76
CA ASN A 132 -21.92 13.36 -3.42
C ASN A 132 -20.79 13.01 -2.43
N GLY A 133 -19.53 13.01 -2.88
CA GLY A 133 -18.36 12.66 -2.07
C GLY A 133 -18.14 11.15 -1.88
N ALA A 134 -18.90 10.30 -2.57
CA ALA A 134 -18.60 8.88 -2.62
C ALA A 134 -17.44 8.63 -3.59
N ILE A 135 -16.61 7.61 -3.30
CA ILE A 135 -15.53 7.22 -4.21
C ILE A 135 -16.17 6.68 -5.49
N GLU A 136 -15.98 7.40 -6.59
CA GLU A 136 -16.43 7.01 -7.92
C GLU A 136 -15.58 5.81 -8.36
N GLN A 137 -16.16 4.61 -8.29
CA GLN A 137 -15.50 3.41 -8.81
C GLN A 137 -15.41 3.55 -10.34
N ASP A 138 -14.21 3.81 -10.87
CA ASP A 138 -13.97 3.77 -12.32
C ASP A 138 -14.26 2.34 -12.80
N GLN A 139 -15.44 2.13 -13.40
CA GLN A 139 -15.88 0.86 -13.99
C GLN A 139 -15.13 0.50 -15.28
N ARG A 140 -13.86 0.91 -15.43
CA ARG A 140 -12.99 0.39 -16.47
C ARG A 140 -12.54 -1.01 -16.10
N LYS A 141 -13.43 -1.95 -16.44
CA LYS A 141 -13.13 -3.30 -16.92
C LYS A 141 -11.72 -3.32 -17.54
N HIS A 142 -10.89 -4.27 -17.13
CA HIS A 142 -10.11 -5.16 -17.99
C HIS A 142 -9.72 -6.39 -17.15
#